data_AF-A0A800AIW5-F1
#
_entry.id   AF-A0A800AIW5-F1
#
_cell.length_a   1.000
_cell.length_b   1.000
_cell.length_c   1.000
_cell.angle_alpha   90.00
_cell.angle_beta   90.00
_cell.angle_gamma   90.00
#
_symmetry.space_group_name_H-M   'P 1'
#
loop_
_entity.id
_entity.type
_entity.pdbx_description
1 polymer ?
#
loop_
_entity_poly.entity_id
_entity_poly.type
_entity_poly.pdbx_seq_one_letter_code
_entity_poly.pdbx_strand_id
1 'polypeptide(L)'
;MNMCRWRHQHTIRREIKVKIRHFKQKILMLLLFLFISLQILWAYAFASTQTSFFEAPPIITLKALKEKLDQNAGVVIVDVRGDFSFERERIKGAISIPLAEMEARYKELPKGKTIVFY
;
A
#
# COMPACT_ATOMS: atom_id res chain seq x y z
N MET A 1 -60.58 43.21 -5.57
CA MET A 1 -60.59 41.96 -4.78
C MET A 1 -59.39 41.03 -5.08
N ASN A 2 -58.18 41.56 -5.32
CA ASN A 2 -57.03 40.76 -5.81
C ASN A 2 -55.79 40.77 -4.89
N MET A 3 -55.74 41.60 -3.84
CA MET A 3 -54.58 41.68 -2.94
C MET A 3 -54.48 40.52 -1.93
N CYS A 4 -55.60 40.03 -1.37
CA CYS A 4 -55.57 38.87 -0.46
C CYS A 4 -55.11 37.59 -1.16
N ARG A 5 -55.53 37.38 -2.41
CA ARG A 5 -55.13 36.21 -3.22
C ARG A 5 -53.64 36.23 -3.56
N TRP A 6 -53.08 37.40 -3.84
CA TRP A 6 -51.66 37.59 -4.12
C TRP A 6 -50.78 37.32 -2.89
N ARG A 7 -51.15 37.86 -1.71
CA ARG A 7 -50.40 37.65 -0.46
C ARG A 7 -50.38 36.17 -0.04
N HIS A 8 -51.50 35.47 -0.20
CA HIS A 8 -51.59 34.03 0.11
C HIS A 8 -50.79 33.14 -0.85
N GLN A 9 -50.76 33.47 -2.16
CA GLN A 9 -49.93 32.74 -3.12
C GLN A 9 -48.42 32.96 -2.89
N HIS A 10 -48.01 34.15 -2.43
CA HIS A 10 -46.61 34.43 -2.12
C HIS A 10 -46.10 33.73 -0.86
N THR A 11 -46.92 33.56 0.18
CA THR A 11 -46.55 32.79 1.37
C THR A 11 -46.39 31.31 1.06
N ILE A 12 -47.33 30.71 0.31
CA ILE A 12 -47.26 29.31 -0.14
C ILE A 12 -45.99 29.08 -0.99
N ARG A 13 -45.68 29.99 -1.92
CA ARG A 13 -44.45 29.90 -2.73
C ARG A 13 -43.17 29.99 -1.89
N ARG A 14 -43.17 30.76 -0.80
CA ARG A 14 -42.02 30.86 0.12
C ARG A 14 -41.88 29.60 0.98
N GLU A 15 -42.96 29.06 1.50
CA GLU A 15 -42.96 27.81 2.28
C GLU A 15 -42.51 26.61 1.46
N ILE A 16 -42.99 26.46 0.22
CA ILE A 16 -42.55 25.39 -0.71
C ILE A 16 -41.05 25.52 -1.01
N LYS A 17 -40.55 26.73 -1.28
CA LYS A 17 -39.12 26.96 -1.52
C LYS A 17 -38.25 26.61 -0.31
N VAL A 18 -38.72 26.92 0.91
CA VAL A 18 -38.02 26.56 2.15
C VAL A 18 -38.04 25.05 2.38
N LYS A 19 -39.18 24.39 2.16
CA LYS A 19 -39.31 22.92 2.29
C LYS A 19 -38.45 22.17 1.27
N ILE A 20 -38.39 22.65 0.03
CA ILE A 20 -37.48 22.14 -1.02
C ILE A 20 -36.02 22.37 -0.64
N ARG A 21 -35.67 23.53 -0.06
CA ARG A 21 -34.31 23.82 0.41
C ARG A 21 -33.89 22.85 1.52
N HIS A 22 -34.75 22.64 2.52
CA HIS A 22 -34.49 21.66 3.59
C HIS A 22 -34.43 20.23 3.06
N PHE A 23 -35.28 19.86 2.09
CA PHE A 23 -35.25 18.54 1.47
C PHE A 23 -33.96 18.32 0.68
N LYS A 24 -33.52 19.31 -0.12
CA LYS A 24 -32.23 19.29 -0.83
C LYS A 24 -31.04 19.23 0.13
N GLN A 25 -31.08 19.97 1.22
CA GLN A 25 -30.03 19.95 2.25
C GLN A 25 -29.95 18.59 2.96
N LYS A 26 -31.08 17.95 3.27
CA LYS A 26 -31.10 16.60 3.85
C LYS A 26 -30.53 15.55 2.90
N ILE A 27 -30.90 15.60 1.62
CA ILE A 27 -30.33 14.70 0.60
C ILE A 27 -28.83 14.94 0.45
N LEU A 28 -28.39 16.20 0.41
CA LEU A 28 -26.97 16.54 0.33
C LEU A 28 -26.17 16.01 1.52
N MET A 29 -26.70 16.11 2.74
CA MET A 29 -26.04 15.54 3.93
C MET A 29 -25.98 14.00 3.88
N LEU A 30 -27.04 13.33 3.41
CA LEU A 30 -27.05 11.87 3.27
C LEU A 30 -26.03 11.39 2.22
N LEU A 31 -25.91 12.11 1.10
CA LEU A 31 -24.91 11.80 0.08
C LEU A 31 -23.48 12.04 0.58
N LEU A 32 -23.25 13.10 1.36
CA LEU A 32 -21.94 13.36 1.97
C LEU A 32 -21.57 12.26 2.99
N PHE A 33 -22.53 11.83 3.81
CA PHE A 33 -22.32 10.74 4.76
C PHE A 33 -22.01 9.41 4.05
N LEU A 34 -22.74 9.10 2.97
CA LEU A 34 -22.50 7.91 2.16
C LEU A 34 -21.12 7.96 1.46
N PHE A 35 -20.70 9.14 1.02
CA PHE A 35 -19.39 9.32 0.40
C PHE A 35 -18.27 9.14 1.43
N ILE A 36 -18.40 9.77 2.61
CA ILE A 36 -17.41 9.62 3.69
C ILE A 36 -17.34 8.16 4.16
N SER A 37 -18.47 7.47 4.31
CA SER A 37 -18.47 6.05 4.69
C SER A 37 -17.81 5.17 3.62
N LEU A 38 -18.01 5.48 2.33
CA LEU A 38 -17.34 4.79 1.23
C LEU A 38 -15.82 5.03 1.22
N GLN A 39 -15.37 6.26 1.51
CA GLN A 39 -13.95 6.58 1.65
C GLN A 39 -13.33 5.85 2.84
N ILE A 40 -14.04 5.75 3.96
CA ILE A 40 -13.61 4.99 5.14
C ILE A 40 -13.48 3.50 4.79
N LEU A 41 -14.44 2.91 4.06
CA LEU A 41 -14.35 1.53 3.58
C LEU A 41 -13.13 1.32 2.65
N TRP A 42 -12.83 2.27 1.78
CA TRP A 42 -11.64 2.24 0.93
C TRP A 42 -10.33 2.34 1.74
N ALA A 43 -10.29 3.21 2.76
CA ALA A 43 -9.15 3.35 3.65
C ALA A 43 -8.85 2.06 4.45
N TYR A 44 -9.88 1.34 4.90
CA TYR A 44 -9.69 0.03 5.56
C TYR A 44 -9.02 -1.01 4.65
N ALA A 45 -9.40 -1.06 3.37
CA ALA A 45 -8.78 -1.96 2.40
C ALA A 45 -7.34 -1.53 2.03
N PHE A 46 -7.07 -0.22 2.02
CA PHE A 46 -5.73 0.30 1.75
C PHE A 46 -4.77 0.04 2.92
N ALA A 47 -5.23 0.24 4.16
CA ALA A 47 -4.43 0.00 5.35
C ALA A 47 -4.00 -1.47 5.49
N SER A 48 -4.88 -2.43 5.16
CA SER A 48 -4.55 -3.85 5.20
C SER A 48 -3.47 -4.27 4.17
N THR A 49 -3.27 -3.48 3.12
CA THR A 49 -2.23 -3.74 2.11
C THR A 49 -0.84 -3.42 2.65
N GLN A 50 -0.71 -2.37 3.46
CA GLN A 50 0.59 -1.91 3.98
C GLN A 50 1.17 -2.79 5.08
N THR A 51 0.34 -3.56 5.79
CA THR A 51 0.80 -4.48 6.84
C THR A 51 1.76 -5.55 6.31
N SER A 52 1.66 -5.93 5.03
CA SER A 52 2.54 -6.95 4.43
C SER A 52 4.00 -6.52 4.27
N PHE A 53 4.30 -5.21 4.29
CA PHE A 53 5.67 -4.71 4.17
C PHE A 53 6.42 -4.68 5.51
N PHE A 54 5.70 -4.68 6.63
CA PHE A 54 6.29 -4.70 7.98
C PHE A 54 6.54 -6.13 8.50
N GLU A 55 6.17 -7.17 7.75
CA GLU A 55 6.57 -8.54 8.07
C GLU A 55 8.08 -8.70 7.82
N ALA A 56 8.78 -9.26 8.81
CA ALA A 56 10.21 -9.50 8.71
C ALA A 56 10.52 -10.37 7.47
N PRO A 57 11.64 -10.11 6.77
CA PRO A 57 12.00 -10.90 5.60
C PRO A 57 12.13 -12.38 5.98
N PRO A 58 11.72 -13.31 5.11
CA PRO A 58 11.78 -14.73 5.39
C PRO A 58 13.25 -15.15 5.62
N ILE A 59 13.51 -15.80 6.76
CA ILE A 59 14.83 -16.29 7.13
C ILE A 59 14.95 -17.76 6.71
N ILE A 60 16.10 -18.12 6.13
CA ILE A 60 16.44 -19.51 5.82
C ILE A 60 17.51 -20.02 6.80
N THR A 61 17.37 -21.26 7.27
CA THR A 61 18.39 -21.89 8.11
C THR A 61 19.58 -22.36 7.28
N LEU A 62 20.76 -22.46 7.90
CA LEU A 62 21.97 -22.98 7.25
C LEU A 62 21.75 -24.35 6.60
N LYS A 63 21.07 -25.26 7.30
CA LYS A 63 20.76 -26.61 6.82
C LYS A 63 19.90 -26.57 5.56
N ALA A 64 18.80 -25.80 5.58
CA ALA A 64 17.91 -25.67 4.43
C ALA A 64 18.59 -24.98 3.25
N LEU A 65 19.44 -23.97 3.51
CA LEU A 65 20.23 -23.31 2.47
C LEU A 65 21.20 -24.31 1.82
N LYS A 66 21.91 -25.10 2.62
CA LYS A 66 22.82 -26.13 2.13
C LYS A 66 22.10 -27.17 1.27
N GLU A 67 20.94 -27.67 1.71
CA GLU A 67 20.13 -28.62 0.93
C GLU A 67 19.73 -28.04 -0.43
N LYS A 68 19.32 -26.77 -0.49
CA LYS A 68 18.98 -26.11 -1.77
C LYS A 68 20.18 -25.93 -2.70
N LEU A 69 21.36 -25.64 -2.14
CA LEU A 69 22.60 -25.55 -2.92
C LEU A 69 23.02 -26.90 -3.46
N ASP A 70 22.95 -27.95 -2.64
CA ASP A 70 23.28 -29.32 -3.03
C ASP A 70 22.33 -29.85 -4.13
N GLN A 71 21.07 -29.40 -4.13
CA GLN A 71 20.05 -29.72 -5.16
C GLN A 71 20.13 -28.86 -6.44
N ASN A 72 21.09 -27.92 -6.55
CA ASN A 72 21.18 -26.95 -7.65
C ASN A 72 19.86 -26.19 -7.91
N ALA A 73 19.13 -25.83 -6.85
CA ALA A 73 17.80 -25.21 -6.93
C ALA A 73 17.80 -23.74 -7.43
N GLY A 74 18.85 -23.30 -8.12
CA GLY A 74 18.95 -21.95 -8.69
C GLY A 74 19.04 -20.83 -7.65
N VAL A 75 19.56 -21.12 -6.46
CA VAL A 75 19.77 -20.13 -5.40
C VAL A 75 21.01 -19.29 -5.69
N VAL A 76 20.91 -17.98 -5.47
CA VAL A 76 22.02 -17.03 -5.59
C VAL A 76 22.31 -16.46 -4.21
N ILE A 77 23.57 -16.56 -3.80
CA ILE A 77 24.03 -16.05 -2.52
C ILE A 77 24.70 -14.69 -2.75
N VAL A 78 24.31 -13.70 -1.96
CA VAL A 78 24.84 -12.35 -2.02
C VAL A 78 25.43 -12.00 -0.65
N ASP A 79 26.72 -11.70 -0.63
CA ASP A 79 27.42 -11.21 0.56
C ASP A 79 27.24 -9.68 0.63
N VAL A 80 26.60 -9.20 1.69
CA VAL A 80 26.37 -7.76 1.88
C VAL A 80 27.37 -7.11 2.83
N ARG A 81 28.36 -7.89 3.30
CA ARG A 81 29.46 -7.38 4.12
C ARG A 81 30.42 -6.57 3.25
N GLY A 82 31.32 -5.83 3.89
CA GLY A 82 32.36 -5.07 3.18
C GLY A 82 33.38 -5.98 2.48
N ASP A 83 34.03 -5.45 1.45
CA ASP A 83 34.93 -6.19 0.55
C ASP A 83 36.04 -6.94 1.28
N PHE A 84 36.63 -6.31 2.30
CA PHE A 84 37.69 -6.92 3.09
C PHE A 84 37.26 -8.21 3.79
N SER A 85 35.98 -8.34 4.17
CA SER A 85 35.45 -9.58 4.74
C SER A 85 35.23 -10.64 3.66
N PHE A 86 34.74 -10.25 2.48
CA PHE A 86 34.53 -11.14 1.35
C PHE A 86 35.83 -11.74 0.81
N GLU A 87 36.91 -10.94 0.76
CA GLU A 87 38.24 -11.39 0.31
C GLU A 87 38.88 -12.39 1.28
N ARG A 88 38.65 -12.23 2.58
CA ARG A 88 39.19 -13.13 3.60
C ARG A 88 38.47 -14.47 3.62
N GLU A 89 37.15 -14.43 3.73
CA GLU A 89 36.34 -15.64 3.79
C GLU A 89 34.92 -15.38 3.29
N ARG A 90 34.43 -16.27 2.43
CA ARG A 90 33.12 -16.17 1.83
C ARG A 90 32.57 -17.54 1.46
N ILE A 91 31.27 -17.60 1.27
CA ILE A 91 30.62 -18.79 0.73
C ILE A 91 31.02 -18.93 -0.75
N LYS A 92 31.45 -20.13 -1.15
CA LYS A 92 31.87 -20.40 -2.54
C LYS A 92 30.70 -20.12 -3.49
N GLY A 93 30.96 -19.30 -4.52
CA GLY A 93 29.94 -18.90 -5.50
C GLY A 93 29.06 -17.72 -5.08
N ALA A 94 29.29 -17.12 -3.91
CA ALA A 94 28.63 -15.88 -3.52
C ALA A 94 29.12 -14.69 -4.37
N ILE A 95 28.19 -13.76 -4.63
CA ILE A 95 28.46 -12.47 -5.28
C ILE A 95 28.63 -11.42 -4.17
N SER A 96 29.64 -10.56 -4.27
CA SER A 96 29.84 -9.46 -3.33
C SER A 96 29.10 -8.22 -3.82
N ILE A 97 28.14 -7.76 -3.02
CA ILE A 97 27.49 -6.45 -3.17
C ILE A 97 27.35 -5.86 -1.76
N PRO A 98 28.36 -5.09 -1.30
CA PRO A 98 28.32 -4.47 0.01
C PRO A 98 27.04 -3.66 0.21
N LEU A 99 26.51 -3.66 1.44
CA LEU A 99 25.24 -2.98 1.74
C LEU A 99 25.25 -1.50 1.34
N ALA A 100 26.40 -0.82 1.46
CA ALA A 100 26.58 0.58 1.07
C ALA A 100 26.40 0.82 -0.44
N GLU A 101 26.62 -0.21 -1.28
CA GLU A 101 26.51 -0.12 -2.74
C GLU A 101 25.23 -0.77 -3.28
N MET A 102 24.45 -1.43 -2.42
CA MET A 102 23.28 -2.21 -2.81
C MET A 102 22.27 -1.38 -3.61
N GLU A 103 21.98 -0.13 -3.20
CA GLU A 103 21.04 0.74 -3.91
C GLU A 103 21.49 1.09 -5.34
N ALA A 104 22.80 1.18 -5.57
CA ALA A 104 23.35 1.46 -6.89
C ALA A 104 23.41 0.20 -7.77
N ARG A 105 23.68 -0.96 -7.14
CA ARG A 105 24.07 -2.20 -7.83
C ARG A 105 23.00 -3.30 -7.81
N TYR A 106 21.84 -3.11 -7.18
CA TYR A 106 20.78 -4.12 -7.11
C TYR A 106 20.33 -4.66 -8.48
N LYS A 107 20.54 -3.89 -9.56
CA LYS A 107 20.22 -4.28 -10.94
C LYS A 107 21.10 -5.42 -11.46
N GLU A 108 22.26 -5.67 -10.86
CA GLU A 108 23.13 -6.81 -11.16
C GLU A 108 22.51 -8.13 -10.69
N LEU A 109 21.54 -8.09 -9.77
CA LEU A 109 20.93 -9.28 -9.22
C LEU A 109 20.02 -9.97 -10.25
N PRO A 110 20.14 -11.30 -10.42
CA PRO A 110 19.35 -12.03 -11.39
C PRO A 110 17.87 -12.06 -10.98
N LYS A 111 17.01 -11.59 -11.89
CA LYS A 111 15.56 -11.61 -11.70
C LYS A 111 15.03 -13.04 -11.79
N GLY A 112 14.01 -13.35 -10.99
CA GLY A 112 13.34 -14.66 -11.00
C GLY A 112 14.10 -15.81 -10.33
N LYS A 113 15.24 -15.53 -9.68
CA LYS A 113 15.96 -16.49 -8.83
C LYS A 113 15.73 -16.20 -7.36
N THR A 114 15.88 -17.23 -6.53
CA THR A 114 15.87 -17.04 -5.07
C THR A 114 17.21 -16.43 -4.65
N ILE A 115 17.16 -15.25 -4.03
CA ILE A 115 18.33 -14.53 -3.56
C ILE A 115 18.39 -14.66 -2.04
N VAL A 116 19.57 -15.02 -1.53
CA VAL A 116 19.82 -15.16 -0.09
C VAL A 116 20.96 -14.22 0.27
N PHE A 117 20.68 -13.25 1.13
CA PHE A 117 21.66 -12.31 1.67
C PHE A 117 22.25 -12.85 2.97
N TYR A 118 23.54 -12.58 3.20
CA TYR A 118 24.22 -12.87 4.46
C TYR A 118 25.27 -11.80 4.80
#